data_AF-A0A916QRL7-F1
#
_entry.id   AF-A0A916QRL7-F1
#
_cell.length_a   1.000
_cell.length_b   1.000
_cell.length_c   1.000
_cell.angle_alpha   90.00
_cell.angle_beta   90.00
_cell.angle_gamma   90.00
#
_symmetry.space_group_name_H-M   'P 1'
#
loop_
_entity.id
_entity.type
_entity.pdbx_description
1 polymer ?
#
loop_
_entity_poly.entity_id
_entity_poly.type
_entity_poly.pdbx_seq_one_letter_code
_entity_poly.pdbx_strand_id
1 'polypeptide(L)' 'MIQELEDLKNSILEQRYEDALTLIYELDGMSRQTKINAIESFVIRMLIHLIKNQLEQRLTNSWAASIRGSLIEIKNQSSG' A
#
# COMPACT_ATOMS: atom_id res chain seq x y z
N MET A 1 -6.00 -11.71 -4.98
CA MET A 1 -7.33 -11.18 -4.59
C MET A 1 -8.51 -11.85 -5.29
N ILE A 2 -8.65 -11.84 -6.63
CA ILE A 2 -9.80 -12.53 -7.28
C ILE A 2 -9.79 -14.04 -7.01
N GLN A 3 -8.62 -14.69 -7.11
CA GLN A 3 -8.46 -16.11 -6.82
C GLN A 3 -8.73 -16.45 -5.34
N GLU A 4 -8.14 -15.71 -4.40
CA GLU A 4 -8.36 -15.91 -2.95
C GLU A 4 -9.84 -15.77 -2.55
N LEU A 5 -10.59 -14.87 -3.21
CA LEU A 5 -12.03 -14.72 -3.00
C LEU A 5 -12.83 -15.89 -3.57
N GLU A 6 -12.39 -16.45 -4.70
CA GLU A 6 -12.98 -17.65 -5.29
C GLU A 6 -12.72 -18.89 -4.41
N ASP A 7 -11.51 -19.02 -3.88
CA ASP A 7 -11.12 -20.09 -2.96
C ASP A 7 -11.87 -19.99 -1.62
N LEU A 8 -12.07 -18.77 -1.12
CA LEU A 8 -12.92 -18.51 0.05
C LEU A 8 -14.37 -18.91 -0.20
N LYS A 9 -14.95 -18.51 -1.34
CA LYS A 9 -16.31 -18.89 -1.74
C LYS A 9 -16.46 -20.41 -1.81
N ASN A 10 -15.51 -21.10 -2.43
CA ASN A 10 -15.53 -22.56 -2.56
C ASN A 10 -15.46 -23.23 -1.18
N SER A 11 -14.58 -22.77 -0.30
CA SER A 11 -14.45 -23.29 1.07
C SER A 11 -15.73 -23.13 1.89
N ILE A 12 -16.47 -22.03 1.70
CA ILE A 12 -17.79 -21.83 2.32
C ILE A 12 -18.83 -22.81 1.76
N LEU A 13 -18.90 -22.97 0.43
CA LEU A 13 -19.86 -23.88 -0.23
C LEU A 13 -19.62 -25.35 0.14
N GLU A 14 -18.35 -25.72 0.32
CA GLU A 14 -17.92 -27.07 0.68
C GLU A 14 -17.88 -27.29 2.22
N GLN A 15 -18.38 -26.33 3.00
CA GLN A 15 -18.46 -26.35 4.46
C GLN A 15 -17.11 -26.53 5.18
N ARG A 16 -16.00 -26.18 4.51
CA ARG A 16 -14.66 -26.14 5.10
C ARG A 16 -14.44 -24.79 5.78
N TYR A 17 -15.10 -24.60 6.91
CA TYR A 17 -15.10 -23.31 7.60
C TYR A 17 -13.74 -22.93 8.21
N GLU A 18 -12.95 -23.90 8.66
CA GLU A 18 -11.59 -23.64 9.16
C GLU A 18 -10.66 -23.12 8.06
N ASP A 19 -10.75 -23.70 6.86
CA ASP A 19 -10.00 -23.23 5.68
C ASP A 19 -10.45 -21.82 5.29
N ALA A 20 -11.77 -21.57 5.29
CA ALA A 20 -12.34 -20.26 5.01
C ALA A 20 -11.87 -19.20 6.03
N LEU A 21 -11.83 -19.54 7.32
CA LEU A 21 -11.31 -18.64 8.38
C LEU A 21 -9.82 -18.35 8.20
N THR A 22 -9.03 -19.35 7.84
CA THR A 22 -7.60 -19.18 7.54
C THR A 22 -7.39 -18.20 6.38
N LEU A 23 -8.12 -18.37 5.28
CA LEU A 23 -8.07 -17.46 4.12
C LEU A 23 -8.46 -16.02 4.50
N ILE A 24 -9.42 -15.83 5.41
CA ILE A 24 -9.81 -14.50 5.90
C ILE A 24 -8.65 -13.82 6.64
N TYR A 25 -7.93 -14.54 7.50
CA TYR A 25 -6.76 -13.99 8.20
C TYR A 25 -5.63 -13.63 7.24
N GLU A 26 -5.39 -14.45 6.24
CA GLU A 26 -4.39 -14.18 5.20
C GLU A 26 -4.76 -12.95 4.37
N LEU A 27 -6.03 -12.84 3.93
CA LEU A 27 -6.54 -11.69 3.19
C LEU A 27 -6.44 -10.38 3.98
N ASP A 28 -6.71 -10.41 5.28
CA ASP A 28 -6.55 -9.24 6.15
C ASP A 28 -5.07 -8.82 6.27
N GLY A 29 -4.18 -9.80 6.45
CA GLY A 29 -2.73 -9.59 6.46
C GLY A 29 -2.21 -8.98 5.15
N MET A 30 -2.67 -9.49 4.00
CA MET A 30 -2.31 -8.99 2.67
C MET A 30 -2.77 -7.55 2.44
N SER A 31 -3.99 -7.19 2.86
CA SER A 31 -4.52 -5.83 2.76
C SER A 31 -3.63 -4.84 3.51
N ARG A 32 -3.23 -5.18 4.74
CA ARG A 32 -2.34 -4.36 5.55
C ARG A 32 -0.95 -4.21 4.93
N GLN A 33 -0.36 -5.31 4.47
CA GLN A 33 0.96 -5.29 3.84
C GLN A 33 0.96 -4.45 2.55
N THR A 34 -0.13 -4.50 1.78
CA THR A 34 -0.29 -3.70 0.55
C THR A 34 -0.28 -2.21 0.84
N LYS A 35 -1.01 -1.76 1.88
CA LYS A 35 -0.98 -0.35 2.33
C LYS A 35 0.44 0.07 2.75
N ILE A 36 1.14 -0.78 3.49
CA ILE A 36 2.52 -0.51 3.94
C ILE A 36 3.47 -0.35 2.76
N ASN A 37 3.47 -1.30 1.81
CA ASN A 37 4.34 -1.26 0.63
C ASN A 37 4.09 -0.01 -0.23
N ALA A 38 2.83 0.43 -0.33
CA ALA A 38 2.47 1.65 -1.05
C ALA A 38 3.05 2.89 -0.34
N ILE A 39 2.88 3.00 0.97
CA ILE A 39 3.44 4.11 1.78
C ILE A 39 4.97 4.14 1.64
N GLU A 40 5.65 3.00 1.79
CA GLU A 40 7.11 2.90 1.63
C GLU A 40 7.57 3.44 0.26
N SER A 41 6.88 3.06 -0.81
CA SER A 41 7.20 3.53 -2.17
C SER A 41 7.08 5.05 -2.29
N PHE A 42 6.05 5.67 -1.71
CA PHE A 42 5.89 7.13 -1.73
C PHE A 42 6.92 7.85 -0.87
N VAL A 43 7.29 7.28 0.28
CA VAL A 43 8.35 7.78 1.15
C VAL A 43 9.70 7.74 0.45
N ILE A 44 10.06 6.63 -0.21
CA ILE A 44 11.32 6.51 -0.97
C ILE A 44 11.39 7.60 -2.04
N ARG A 45 10.34 7.79 -2.84
CA ARG A 45 10.27 8.85 -3.86
C ARG A 45 10.47 10.25 -3.24
N MET A 46 9.82 10.51 -2.11
CA MET A 46 9.93 11.79 -1.41
C MET A 46 11.36 12.03 -0.88
N LEU A 47 11.97 11.02 -0.26
CA LEU A 47 13.33 11.09 0.25
C LEU A 47 14.34 11.38 -0.87
N ILE A 48 14.19 10.75 -2.04
CA ILE A 48 15.03 11.05 -3.21
C ILE A 48 14.99 12.55 -3.56
N HIS A 49 13.80 13.15 -3.63
CA HIS A 49 13.67 14.58 -3.93
C HIS A 49 14.21 15.48 -2.82
N LEU A 50 14.02 15.10 -1.56
CA LEU A 50 14.55 15.85 -0.42
C LEU A 50 16.09 15.81 -0.37
N ILE A 51 16.70 14.66 -0.63
CA ILE A 51 18.15 14.50 -0.72
C ILE A 51 18.70 15.35 -1.87
N LYS A 52 18.09 15.29 -3.06
CA LYS A 52 18.50 16.12 -4.19
C LYS A 52 18.35 17.61 -3.89
N ASN A 53 17.28 18.02 -3.22
CA ASN A 53 17.10 19.41 -2.78
C ASN A 53 18.22 19.85 -1.83
N GLN A 54 18.62 18.97 -0.89
CA GLN A 54 19.71 19.26 0.04
C GLN A 54 21.07 19.35 -0.66
N LEU A 55 21.36 18.50 -1.64
CA LEU A 55 22.63 18.52 -2.35
C LEU A 55 22.72 19.67 -3.36
N GLU A 56 21.63 19.94 -4.08
CA GLU A 56 21.60 20.97 -5.13
C GLU A 56 21.22 22.37 -4.60
N GLN A 57 20.81 22.47 -3.32
CA GLN A 57 20.32 23.72 -2.70
C GLN A 57 19.22 24.39 -3.54
N ARG A 58 18.39 23.57 -4.19
CA ARG A 58 17.37 24.00 -5.14
C ARG A 58 16.17 23.06 -5.09
N LEU A 59 14.99 23.66 -4.99
CA LEU A 59 13.72 22.95 -5.15
C LEU A 59 13.08 23.32 -6.48
N THR A 60 13.04 22.39 -7.43
CA THR A 60 12.29 22.60 -8.68
C THR A 60 10.79 22.40 -8.44
N ASN A 61 9.96 23.03 -9.28
CA ASN A 61 8.51 22.87 -9.21
C ASN A 61 8.07 21.41 -9.37
N SER A 62 8.75 20.63 -10.22
CA SER A 62 8.44 19.21 -10.41
C SER A 62 8.74 18.37 -9.17
N TRP A 63 9.80 18.70 -8.42
CA TRP A 63 10.11 18.02 -7.17
C TRP A 63 9.14 18.41 -6.06
N ALA A 64 8.82 19.70 -5.93
CA ALA A 64 7.81 20.16 -4.99
C ALA A 64 6.45 19.49 -5.24
N ALA A 65 6.04 19.37 -6.50
CA ALA A 65 4.83 18.66 -6.88
C ALA A 65 4.88 17.16 -6.53
N SER A 66 6.00 16.48 -6.81
CA SER A 66 6.21 15.06 -6.49
C SER A 66 6.14 14.79 -4.97
N ILE A 67 6.79 15.63 -4.16
CA ILE A 67 6.76 15.56 -2.69
C ILE A 67 5.32 15.73 -2.19
N ARG A 68 4.61 16.78 -2.65
CA ARG A 68 3.20 17.00 -2.27
C ARG A 68 2.30 15.84 -2.69
N GLY A 69 2.50 15.32 -3.90
CA GLY A 69 1.80 14.14 -4.40
C GLY A 69 2.02 12.92 -3.51
N SER A 70 3.27 12.64 -3.11
CA SER A 70 3.58 11.55 -2.16
C SER A 70 2.85 11.73 -0.83
N LEU A 71 2.78 12.94 -0.28
CA LEU A 71 2.08 13.20 0.98
C LEU A 71 0.56 12.96 0.89
N ILE A 72 -0.06 13.37 -0.22
CA ILE A 72 -1.48 13.12 -0.47
C ILE A 72 -1.75 11.62 -0.54
N GLU A 73 -0.94 10.87 -1.28
CA GLU A 73 -1.12 9.42 -1.41
C GLU A 73 -0.91 8.70 -0.07
N ILE A 74 0.11 9.06 0.71
CA ILE A 74 0.32 8.50 2.05
C ILE A 74 -0.91 8.74 2.94
N LYS A 75 -1.47 9.96 2.90
CA LYS A 75 -2.69 10.28 3.64
C LYS A 75 -3.86 9.42 3.19
N ASN A 76 -4.04 9.21 1.88
CA ASN A 76 -5.10 8.38 1.34
C ASN A 76 -4.99 6.93 1.81
N GLN A 77 -3.78 6.36 1.81
CA GLN A 77 -3.53 5.00 2.30
C GLN A 77 -3.75 4.85 3.82
N SER A 78 -3.61 5.95 4.57
CA SER A 78 -3.73 5.97 6.04
C SER A 78 -5.15 6.25 6.55
N SER A 79 -6.07 6.70 5.69
CA SER A 79 -7.40 7.19 6.08
C SER A 79 -8.51 6.14 5.95
N GLY A 80 -8.17 4.85 5.88
CA GLY A 80 -9.13 3.75 5.67
C GLY A 80 -8.96 2.61 6.65
#